data_AF-A0A1I3LGJ6-F1
#
_entry.id   AF-A0A1I3LGJ6-F1
#
_cell.length_a   1.000
_cell.length_b   1.000
_cell.length_c   1.000
_cell.angle_alpha   90.00
_cell.angle_beta   90.00
_cell.angle_gamma   90.00
#
_symmetry.space_group_name_H-M   'P 1'
#
loop_
_entity.id
_entity.type
_entity.pdbx_description
1 polymer ?
#
loop_
_entity_poly.entity_id
_entity_poly.type
_entity_poly.pdbx_seq_one_letter_code
_entity_poly.pdbx_strand_id
1 'polypeptide(L)'
;MSSRKFSGRREALTYRQHFAAAWSEFIRDNFESPEHAAHVFKVDGKTATNWWDGVNAPSGWVVGRAVTDPEMRDAALAAISGAPA
;
A
#
# COMPACT_ATOMS: atom_id res chain seq x y z
N MET A 1 -21.71 34.92 19.37
CA MET A 1 -21.93 34.34 18.02
C MET A 1 -20.56 34.14 17.39
N SER A 2 -20.10 33.01 16.89
CA SER A 2 -20.63 31.65 16.75
C SER A 2 -19.39 30.74 16.74
N SER A 3 -19.40 29.69 17.57
CA SER A 3 -18.38 28.65 17.55
C SER A 3 -18.48 27.92 16.20
N ARG A 4 -17.49 28.08 15.31
CA ARG A 4 -17.39 27.22 14.13
C ARG A 4 -17.00 25.82 14.62
N LYS A 5 -18.04 25.04 14.88
CA LYS A 5 -17.98 23.58 15.02
C LYS A 5 -17.18 23.05 13.82
N PHE A 6 -15.99 22.51 14.09
CA PHE A 6 -15.28 21.64 13.14
C PHE A 6 -16.14 20.39 12.97
N SER A 7 -17.10 20.50 12.06
CA SER A 7 -18.04 19.48 11.69
C SER A 7 -17.29 18.29 11.10
N GLY A 8 -17.31 17.15 11.80
CA GLY A 8 -16.98 15.83 11.29
C GLY A 8 -15.51 15.62 10.95
N ARG A 9 -14.63 15.54 11.96
CA ARG A 9 -13.26 15.03 11.77
C ARG A 9 -13.36 13.54 11.41
N ARG A 10 -13.47 13.20 10.12
CA ARG A 10 -12.88 11.94 9.65
C ARG A 10 -11.45 11.99 10.15
N GLU A 11 -11.05 11.07 11.03
CA GLU A 11 -9.66 11.02 11.48
C GLU A 11 -8.78 10.94 10.22
N ALA A 12 -7.96 11.97 10.01
CA ALA A 12 -7.00 11.95 8.93
C ALA A 12 -6.05 10.79 9.19
N LEU A 13 -5.94 9.86 8.24
CA LEU A 13 -5.00 8.75 8.34
C LEU A 13 -3.60 9.30 8.58
N THR A 14 -2.84 8.65 9.44
CA THR A 14 -1.40 8.86 9.48
C THR A 14 -0.81 8.48 8.13
N TYR A 15 0.30 9.11 7.72
CA TYR A 15 0.96 8.74 6.47
C TYR A 15 1.27 7.24 6.38
N ARG A 16 1.62 6.61 7.51
CA ARG A 16 1.84 5.16 7.60
C ARG A 16 0.60 4.34 7.25
N GLN A 17 -0.57 4.74 7.73
CA GLN A 17 -1.83 4.07 7.41
C GLN A 17 -2.23 4.29 5.95
N HIS A 18 -2.05 5.52 5.43
CA HIS A 18 -2.27 5.80 4.02
C HIS A 18 -1.36 4.95 3.12
N PHE A 19 -0.07 4.88 3.44
CA PHE A 19 0.89 4.09 2.67
C PHE A 19 0.59 2.58 2.73
N ALA A 20 0.16 2.06 3.88
CA ALA A 20 -0.27 0.66 3.99
C ALA A 20 -1.51 0.37 3.12
N ALA A 21 -2.47 1.30 3.06
CA ALA A 21 -3.65 1.17 2.20
C ALA A 21 -3.27 1.19 0.71
N ALA A 22 -2.45 2.16 0.28
CA ALA A 22 -1.98 2.25 -1.10
C ALA A 22 -1.18 1.01 -1.53
N TRP A 23 -0.34 0.48 -0.62
CA TRP A 23 0.37 -0.77 -0.90
C TRP A 23 -0.56 -1.97 -0.99
N SER A 24 -1.58 -2.05 -0.14
CA SER A 24 -2.60 -3.11 -0.22
C SER A 24 -3.34 -3.07 -1.55
N GLU A 25 -3.67 -1.89 -2.06
CA GLU A 25 -4.29 -1.72 -3.40
C GLU A 25 -3.33 -2.21 -4.50
N PHE A 26 -2.08 -1.74 -4.50
CA PHE A 26 -1.06 -2.22 -5.44
C PHE A 26 -0.96 -3.76 -5.45
N ILE A 27 -0.91 -4.38 -4.26
CA ILE A 27 -0.81 -5.84 -4.16
C ILE A 27 -2.07 -6.54 -4.71
N ARG A 28 -3.27 -6.04 -4.40
CA ARG A 28 -4.52 -6.68 -4.85
C ARG A 28 -4.77 -6.51 -6.35
N ASP A 29 -4.32 -5.40 -6.92
CA ASP A 29 -4.54 -5.10 -8.34
C ASP A 29 -3.53 -5.80 -9.27
N ASN A 30 -2.34 -6.16 -8.76
CA ASN A 30 -1.24 -6.67 -9.58
C ASN A 30 -0.88 -8.14 -9.29
N PHE A 31 -1.44 -8.75 -8.25
CA PHE A 31 -1.15 -10.14 -7.89
C PHE A 31 -2.44 -10.95 -7.70
N GLU A 32 -2.42 -12.20 -8.15
CA GLU A 32 -3.57 -13.11 -8.08
C GLU A 32 -3.99 -13.48 -6.64
N SER A 33 -3.01 -13.52 -5.73
CA SER A 33 -3.23 -13.93 -4.34
C SER A 33 -2.07 -13.42 -3.45
N PRO A 34 -2.24 -13.40 -2.11
CA PRO A 34 -1.13 -13.09 -1.21
C PRO A 34 0.03 -14.10 -1.34
N GLU A 35 -0.22 -15.36 -1.67
CA GLU A 35 0.83 -16.36 -1.91
C GLU A 35 1.62 -16.05 -3.19
N HIS A 36 0.95 -15.56 -4.24
CA HIS A 36 1.63 -15.10 -5.45
C HIS A 36 2.55 -13.92 -5.13
N ALA A 37 2.06 -12.92 -4.38
CA ALA A 37 2.88 -11.80 -3.91
C ALA A 37 4.05 -12.28 -3.02
N ALA A 38 3.83 -13.24 -2.11
CA ALA A 38 4.88 -13.83 -1.29
C ALA A 38 5.98 -14.49 -2.14
N HIS A 39 5.57 -15.25 -3.16
CA HIS A 39 6.50 -15.90 -4.08
C HIS A 39 7.32 -14.88 -4.87
N VAL A 40 6.68 -13.84 -5.38
CA VAL A 40 7.37 -12.78 -6.12
C VAL A 40 8.35 -12.09 -5.19
N PHE A 41 7.89 -11.50 -4.09
CA PHE A 41 8.73 -10.70 -3.20
C PHE A 41 9.70 -11.51 -2.33
N LYS A 42 9.61 -12.85 -2.31
CA LYS A 42 10.43 -13.75 -1.48
C LYS A 42 10.30 -13.44 0.02
N VAL A 43 9.05 -13.24 0.45
CA VAL A 43 8.68 -13.07 1.87
C VAL A 43 7.85 -14.24 2.35
N ASP A 44 7.64 -14.36 3.66
CA ASP A 44 6.72 -15.34 4.20
C ASP A 44 5.25 -15.01 3.86
N GLY A 45 4.40 -16.03 3.85
CA GLY A 45 2.99 -15.89 3.49
C GLY A 45 2.23 -14.94 4.41
N LYS A 46 2.53 -14.93 5.72
CA LYS A 46 1.88 -14.05 6.69
C LYS A 46 2.15 -12.57 6.38
N THR A 47 3.37 -12.25 5.99
CA THR A 47 3.78 -10.90 5.58
C THR A 47 2.99 -10.46 4.36
N ALA A 48 2.85 -11.33 3.35
CA ALA A 48 2.06 -11.01 2.17
C ALA A 48 0.56 -10.91 2.46
N THR A 49 -0.01 -11.76 3.33
CA THR A 49 -1.40 -11.63 3.79
C THR A 49 -1.61 -10.31 4.51
N ASN A 50 -0.69 -9.89 5.38
CA ASN A 50 -0.80 -8.60 6.06
C ASN A 50 -0.76 -7.41 5.09
N TRP A 51 0.01 -7.50 4.00
CA TRP A 51 -0.01 -6.48 2.95
C TRP A 51 -1.33 -6.49 2.18
N TRP A 52 -1.81 -7.68 1.82
CA TRP A 52 -3.08 -7.88 1.14
C TRP A 52 -4.24 -7.25 1.93
N ASP A 53 -4.29 -7.52 3.23
CA ASP A 53 -5.33 -7.02 4.15
C ASP A 53 -5.10 -5.56 4.61
N GLY A 54 -3.99 -4.93 4.21
CA GLY A 54 -3.65 -3.56 4.60
C GLY A 54 -3.26 -3.38 6.07
N VAL A 55 -2.90 -4.46 6.77
CA VAL A 55 -2.48 -4.46 8.18
C VAL A 55 -1.17 -3.70 8.37
N ASN A 56 -0.22 -3.89 7.45
CA ASN A 56 1.05 -3.20 7.51
C ASN A 56 1.60 -2.85 6.11
N ALA A 57 2.56 -1.93 6.12
CA ALA A 57 3.31 -1.51 4.95
C ALA A 57 4.54 -2.40 4.73
N PRO A 58 5.06 -2.46 3.49
CA PRO A 58 6.29 -3.17 3.18
C PRO A 58 7.52 -2.45 3.76
N SER A 59 8.64 -3.17 3.81
CA SER A 59 9.96 -2.58 4.08
C SER A 59 10.52 -1.91 2.82
N GLY A 60 11.46 -0.97 2.99
CA GLY A 60 12.02 -0.19 1.88
C GLY A 60 12.66 -1.01 0.76
N TRP A 61 13.25 -2.18 1.05
CA TRP A 61 13.82 -3.04 0.02
C TRP A 61 12.76 -3.67 -0.90
N VAL A 62 11.56 -3.94 -0.39
CA VAL A 62 10.43 -4.47 -1.16
C VAL A 62 9.92 -3.40 -2.12
N VAL A 63 9.80 -2.16 -1.62
CA VAL A 63 9.46 -0.99 -2.44
C VAL A 63 10.51 -0.79 -3.52
N GLY A 64 11.79 -0.81 -3.15
CA GLY A 64 12.93 -0.73 -4.06
C GLY A 64 12.84 -1.76 -5.17
N ARG A 65 12.57 -3.02 -4.81
CA ARG A 65 12.37 -4.10 -5.78
C ARG A 65 11.23 -3.81 -6.76
N ALA A 66 10.06 -3.41 -6.25
CA ALA A 66 8.89 -3.12 -7.09
C ALA A 66 9.15 -1.97 -8.07
N VAL A 67 9.86 -0.91 -7.66
CA VAL A 67 10.17 0.22 -8.54
C VAL A 67 11.32 -0.04 -9.52
N THR A 68 12.20 -1.00 -9.23
CA THR A 68 13.29 -1.37 -10.14
C THR A 68 12.90 -2.43 -11.16
N ASP A 69 11.84 -3.18 -10.92
CA ASP A 69 11.34 -4.19 -11.84
C ASP A 69 10.53 -3.52 -12.97
N PRO A 70 10.93 -3.64 -14.24
CA PRO A 70 10.23 -3.02 -15.36
C PRO A 70 8.74 -3.39 -15.47
N GLU A 71 8.35 -4.59 -15.03
CA GLU A 71 6.96 -5.05 -15.13
C GLU A 71 6.08 -4.43 -14.03
N MET A 72 6.65 -4.13 -12.86
CA MET A 72 5.91 -3.58 -11.71
C MET A 72 6.06 -2.08 -11.55
N ARG A 73 7.12 -1.47 -12.11
CA ARG A 73 7.57 -0.11 -11.77
C ARG A 73 6.45 0.92 -11.87
N ASP A 74 5.75 0.96 -12.99
CA ASP A 74 4.81 2.04 -13.26
C ASP A 74 3.59 1.94 -12.35
N ALA A 75 3.09 0.72 -12.10
CA ALA A 75 2.02 0.46 -11.12
C ALA A 75 2.47 0.76 -9.68
N ALA A 76 3.69 0.36 -9.31
CA ALA A 76 4.26 0.62 -7.99
C ALA A 76 4.40 2.13 -7.74
N LEU A 77 4.91 2.88 -8.71
CA LEU A 77 5.05 4.34 -8.62
C LEU A 77 3.69 5.04 -8.53
N ALA A 78 2.71 4.63 -9.33
CA ALA A 78 1.35 5.18 -9.28
C ALA A 78 0.75 5.02 -7.87
N ALA A 79 0.82 3.81 -7.30
CA ALA A 79 0.29 3.53 -5.97
C ALA A 79 0.99 4.33 -4.86
N ILE A 80 2.32 4.35 -4.83
CA ILE A 80 3.07 4.94 -3.70
C ILE A 80 3.23 6.46 -3.78
N SER A 81 3.08 7.06 -4.96
CA SER A 81 3.18 8.52 -5.12
C SER A 81 1.90 9.26 -4.73
N GLY A 82 0.80 8.54 -4.50
CA GLY A 82 -0.50 9.13 -4.19
C GLY A 82 -1.14 9.84 -5.39
N ALA A 83 -0.69 9.55 -6.61
CA ALA A 83 -1.36 10.01 -7.81
C ALA A 83 -2.75 9.33 -7.88
N PRO A 84 -3.85 10.08 -8.07
CA PRO A 84 -5.14 9.46 -8.33
C PRO A 84 -5.04 8.64 -9.62
N ALA A 85 -5.57 7.41 -9.57
CA ALA A 85 -5.77 6.57 -10.75
C ALA A 85 -6.63 7.27 -11.81
#